data_AF-A0A349ET13-F1
#
_entry.id   AF-A0A349ET13-F1
#
_cell.length_a   1.000
_cell.length_b   1.000
_cell.length_c   1.000
_cell.angle_alpha   90.00
_cell.angle_beta   90.00
_cell.angle_gamma   90.00
#
_symmetry.space_group_name_H-M   'P 1'
#
loop_
_entity.id
_entity.type
_entity.pdbx_description
1 polymer ?
#
loop_
_entity_poly.entity_id
_entity_poly.type
_entity_poly.pdbx_seq_one_letter_code
_entity_poly.pdbx_strand_id
1 'polypeptide(L)'
;AWLPDDIAYTDFISGDLSPTNSVDSARFDGRVMAMFSRPWDIMSWGISFPIHYMKSALTLKQEASIILSLGGGFQLYNMQDPVNTVMDEWGIPMWAEVSSFVKKHEGICHHGKAIEDVGFLYSVSSYYDCLDTTFSRDCPYNFDLYGNLINVLDCGKSVSLIHEDKEIDYSKYSLICVSNSTCLKENTISKLLEYASNGGKLLLFGPATFQFFKSALNLDGVFKTNENDIVSRIISPSYALEVRKPYVSVSLNGFNDVIKLETGNVGGDLKLTNPPPSITFIDEEKIAFGSIKYKKGIIGIVPIELGKTYLDDRTFELNSFMKNVLDCMGETKVQSSSRGEFDVYFARKNGKDYIHVCNLLGEHRALNVKTFDYIPPVLDAKISLISDKEIKSIRNVFDNEKINFDKNGNRYNIVIPKLDLYDIYELEY
;
A
#
# COMPACT_ATOMS: atom_id res chain seq x y z
N ALA A 1 1.71 9.57 17.15
CA ALA A 1 1.22 10.02 15.83
C ALA A 1 2.24 10.95 15.16
N TRP A 2 2.58 10.64 13.92
CA TRP A 2 3.44 11.44 13.03
C TRP A 2 2.65 12.52 12.31
N LEU A 3 3.33 13.54 11.78
CA LEU A 3 2.76 14.59 10.95
C LEU A 3 3.56 14.75 9.66
N PRO A 4 2.93 15.12 8.53
CA PRO A 4 3.67 15.37 7.29
C PRO A 4 4.72 16.48 7.43
N ASP A 5 4.52 17.43 8.34
CA ASP A 5 5.47 18.52 8.57
C ASP A 5 6.75 18.09 9.29
N ASP A 6 6.82 16.86 9.80
CA ASP A 6 8.00 16.33 10.53
C ASP A 6 9.28 16.43 9.68
N ILE A 7 9.13 16.40 8.34
CA ILE A 7 10.21 16.60 7.39
C ILE A 7 10.98 17.92 7.59
N ALA A 8 10.36 18.96 8.13
CA ALA A 8 10.94 20.29 8.26
C ALA A 8 11.60 20.54 9.63
N TYR A 9 11.22 19.80 10.66
CA TYR A 9 11.49 20.22 12.05
C TYR A 9 12.19 19.19 12.94
N THR A 10 12.29 17.91 12.54
CA THR A 10 12.75 16.84 13.45
C THR A 10 13.90 16.03 12.88
N ASP A 11 15.00 15.83 13.62
CA ASP A 11 16.13 14.99 13.16
C ASP A 11 15.86 13.48 13.30
N PHE A 12 14.83 13.12 14.07
CA PHE A 12 14.40 11.75 14.32
C PHE A 12 12.88 11.73 14.41
N ILE A 13 12.25 10.71 13.82
CA ILE A 13 10.80 10.57 13.78
C ILE A 13 10.40 9.29 14.53
N SER A 14 9.42 9.38 15.41
CA SER A 14 8.89 8.23 16.13
C SER A 14 7.37 8.20 16.02
N GLY A 15 6.80 7.00 16.02
CA GLY A 15 5.35 6.83 15.97
C GLY A 15 4.91 5.52 16.57
N ASP A 16 3.61 5.28 16.49
CA ASP A 16 2.92 4.15 17.11
C ASP A 16 2.06 3.43 16.07
N LEU A 17 2.04 2.09 16.14
CA LEU A 17 1.12 1.28 15.35
C LEU A 17 -0.28 1.31 15.94
N SER A 18 -1.28 1.12 15.08
CA SER A 18 -2.63 0.76 15.56
C SER A 18 -2.57 -0.58 16.33
N PRO A 19 -3.21 -0.70 17.49
CA PRO A 19 -3.16 -1.92 18.30
C PRO A 19 -4.04 -3.08 17.77
N THR A 20 -4.89 -2.87 16.77
CA THR A 20 -5.90 -3.87 16.33
C THR A 20 -5.70 -4.45 14.93
N ASN A 21 -4.88 -3.82 14.07
CA ASN A 21 -4.31 -4.42 12.83
C ASN A 21 -2.91 -3.84 12.59
N SER A 22 -2.00 -4.17 13.52
CA SER A 22 -0.68 -3.56 13.57
C SER A 22 0.19 -3.89 12.35
N VAL A 23 -0.03 -5.02 11.68
CA VAL A 23 0.75 -5.41 10.48
C VAL A 23 0.42 -4.53 9.28
N ASP A 24 -0.86 -4.34 8.94
CA ASP A 24 -1.19 -3.41 7.84
C ASP A 24 -0.90 -1.95 8.25
N SER A 25 -1.01 -1.60 9.54
CA SER A 25 -0.58 -0.28 10.04
C SER A 25 0.92 -0.11 9.81
N ALA A 26 1.74 -1.11 10.12
CA ALA A 26 3.18 -1.08 9.85
C ALA A 26 3.50 -0.92 8.36
N ARG A 27 2.71 -1.55 7.49
CA ARG A 27 2.88 -1.42 6.02
C ARG A 27 2.62 0.00 5.52
N PHE A 28 1.68 0.72 6.12
CA PHE A 28 1.37 2.10 5.76
C PHE A 28 2.20 3.12 6.54
N ASP A 29 2.09 3.13 7.87
CA ASP A 29 2.76 4.08 8.75
C ASP A 29 4.28 3.97 8.61
N GLY A 30 4.84 2.77 8.46
CA GLY A 30 6.27 2.60 8.20
C GLY A 30 6.71 3.21 6.86
N ARG A 31 5.87 3.16 5.82
CA ARG A 31 6.18 3.80 4.53
C ARG A 31 6.05 5.32 4.61
N VAL A 32 5.16 5.83 5.46
CA VAL A 32 5.09 7.26 5.78
C VAL A 32 6.39 7.67 6.46
N MET A 33 6.83 6.97 7.50
CA MET A 33 8.09 7.29 8.16
C MET A 33 9.29 7.25 7.22
N ALA A 34 9.36 6.22 6.36
CA ALA A 34 10.45 6.06 5.39
C ALA A 34 10.53 7.20 4.37
N MET A 35 9.41 7.85 4.01
CA MET A 35 9.38 8.90 2.99
C MET A 35 10.17 10.15 3.41
N PHE A 36 10.23 10.41 4.71
CA PHE A 36 10.95 11.56 5.29
C PHE A 36 12.47 11.47 5.12
N SER A 37 13.02 10.27 4.87
CA SER A 37 14.47 10.05 4.70
C SER A 37 15.33 10.54 5.86
N ARG A 38 14.79 10.46 7.08
CA ARG A 38 15.48 10.67 8.34
C ARG A 38 15.54 9.35 9.11
N PRO A 39 16.39 9.20 10.14
CA PRO A 39 16.25 8.11 11.09
C PRO A 39 14.86 8.12 11.72
N TRP A 40 14.28 6.94 11.89
CA TRP A 40 12.95 6.80 12.47
C TRP A 40 12.79 5.47 13.18
N ASP A 41 11.83 5.42 14.10
CA ASP A 41 11.32 4.17 14.65
C ASP A 41 9.81 4.18 14.76
N ILE A 42 9.25 2.99 14.90
CA ILE A 42 7.85 2.81 15.23
C ILE A 42 7.74 1.86 16.41
N MET A 43 6.91 2.25 17.37
CA MET A 43 6.50 1.47 18.50
C MET A 43 5.32 0.58 18.16
N SER A 44 5.50 -0.71 18.40
CA SER A 44 4.42 -1.69 18.46
C SER A 44 3.90 -1.81 19.90
N TRP A 45 2.59 -1.89 20.04
CA TRP A 45 1.96 -2.29 21.29
C TRP A 45 2.15 -3.79 21.49
N GLY A 46 2.80 -4.17 22.59
CA GLY A 46 2.92 -5.55 23.07
C GLY A 46 1.60 -6.18 23.49
N ILE A 47 0.52 -5.40 23.45
CA ILE A 47 -0.83 -5.78 23.80
C ILE A 47 -1.80 -5.33 22.72
N SER A 48 -2.94 -6.00 22.65
CA SER A 48 -4.09 -5.53 21.87
C SER A 48 -5.00 -4.68 22.76
N PHE A 49 -5.70 -3.70 22.19
CA PHE A 49 -6.67 -2.83 22.88
C PHE A 49 -8.11 -3.11 22.43
N PRO A 50 -9.15 -2.71 23.19
CA PRO A 50 -9.13 -1.99 24.48
C PRO A 50 -8.92 -2.90 25.71
N ILE A 51 -8.86 -4.22 25.53
CA ILE A 51 -8.65 -5.19 26.61
C ILE A 51 -7.22 -5.69 26.55
N HIS A 52 -6.52 -5.69 27.69
CA HIS A 52 -5.15 -6.15 27.84
C HIS A 52 -4.96 -7.63 27.47
N TYR A 53 -4.72 -7.89 26.18
CA TYR A 53 -4.31 -9.20 25.67
C TYR A 53 -2.89 -9.09 25.12
N MET A 54 -1.93 -9.76 25.77
CA MET A 54 -0.54 -9.71 25.33
C MET A 54 -0.35 -10.46 24.02
N LYS A 55 0.27 -9.80 23.04
CA LYS A 55 0.59 -10.39 21.74
C LYS A 55 1.73 -11.39 21.88
N SER A 56 1.69 -12.45 21.07
CA SER A 56 2.76 -13.45 21.02
C SER A 56 4.05 -12.86 20.43
N ALA A 57 5.20 -13.49 20.70
CA ALA A 57 6.46 -13.15 20.03
C ALA A 57 6.32 -13.23 18.51
N LEU A 58 5.56 -14.20 18.00
CA LEU A 58 5.38 -14.40 16.57
C LEU A 58 4.66 -13.22 15.92
N THR A 59 3.56 -12.74 16.51
CA THR A 59 2.86 -11.53 16.03
C THR A 59 3.77 -10.30 16.07
N LEU A 60 4.50 -10.10 17.18
CA LEU A 60 5.41 -8.95 17.32
C LEU A 60 6.57 -8.99 16.31
N LYS A 61 7.10 -10.17 16.01
CA LYS A 61 8.12 -10.34 14.96
C LYS A 61 7.54 -10.12 13.57
N GLN A 62 6.28 -10.49 13.31
CA GLN A 62 5.60 -10.18 12.05
C GLN A 62 5.51 -8.66 11.84
N GLU A 63 5.09 -7.92 12.85
CA GLU A 63 5.06 -6.45 12.82
C GLU A 63 6.46 -5.86 12.62
N ALA A 64 7.46 -6.37 13.36
CA ALA A 64 8.85 -5.94 13.25
C ALA A 64 9.42 -6.19 11.84
N SER A 65 9.10 -7.31 11.21
CA SER A 65 9.55 -7.66 9.86
C SER A 65 9.25 -6.56 8.85
N ILE A 66 8.04 -5.98 8.92
CA ILE A 66 7.63 -4.87 8.06
C ILE A 66 8.46 -3.62 8.33
N ILE A 67 8.57 -3.21 9.59
CA ILE A 67 9.34 -2.01 9.98
C ILE A 67 10.82 -2.12 9.57
N LEU A 68 11.41 -3.29 9.81
CA LEU A 68 12.79 -3.59 9.45
C LEU A 68 12.98 -3.60 7.93
N SER A 69 12.02 -4.12 7.16
CA SER A 69 12.09 -4.10 5.69
C SER A 69 12.14 -2.68 5.12
N LEU A 70 11.52 -1.73 5.81
CA LEU A 70 11.46 -0.32 5.44
C LEU A 70 12.65 0.49 5.98
N GLY A 71 13.55 -0.16 6.72
CA GLY A 71 14.79 0.40 7.25
C GLY A 71 14.68 1.20 8.55
N GLY A 72 13.53 1.10 9.24
CA GLY A 72 13.25 1.76 10.51
C GLY A 72 13.70 0.97 11.74
N GLY A 73 13.72 1.66 12.88
CA GLY A 73 13.86 1.06 14.20
C GLY A 73 12.53 0.48 14.70
N PHE A 74 12.60 -0.59 15.48
CA PHE A 74 11.43 -1.22 16.09
C PHE A 74 11.48 -1.05 17.60
N GLN A 75 10.41 -0.50 18.17
CA GLN A 75 10.21 -0.40 19.60
C GLN A 75 9.04 -1.27 20.03
N LEU A 76 9.06 -1.74 21.28
CA LEU A 76 7.98 -2.50 21.89
C LEU A 76 7.55 -1.81 23.18
N TYR A 77 6.27 -1.43 23.27
CA TYR A 77 5.68 -0.93 24.51
C TYR A 77 4.90 -2.04 25.21
N ASN A 78 5.16 -2.23 26.50
CA ASN A 78 4.40 -3.11 27.38
C ASN A 78 3.83 -2.31 28.55
N MET A 79 2.70 -2.76 29.10
CA MET A 79 2.08 -2.09 30.24
C MET A 79 2.96 -2.19 31.49
N GLN A 80 3.01 -1.10 32.24
CA GLN A 80 3.78 -0.98 33.47
C GLN A 80 2.88 -1.19 34.68
N ASP A 81 3.38 -1.94 35.66
CA ASP A 81 2.77 -2.04 36.99
C ASP A 81 3.34 -0.93 37.88
N PRO A 82 2.52 -0.10 38.54
CA PRO A 82 3.00 1.00 39.40
C PRO A 82 3.91 0.55 40.56
N VAL A 83 3.88 -0.73 40.93
CA VAL A 83 4.67 -1.35 42.00
C VAL A 83 5.78 -2.22 41.43
N ASN A 84 5.47 -3.05 40.42
CA ASN A 84 6.41 -4.05 39.89
C ASN A 84 7.18 -3.58 38.63
N THR A 85 6.96 -2.33 38.17
CA THR A 85 7.50 -1.73 36.93
C THR A 85 7.00 -2.39 35.64
N VAL A 86 6.80 -3.72 35.61
CA VAL A 86 6.32 -4.49 34.47
C VAL A 86 5.06 -5.26 34.88
N MET A 87 3.98 -5.11 34.12
CA MET A 87 2.70 -5.79 34.43
C MET A 87 2.74 -7.30 34.11
N ASP A 88 3.36 -7.67 32.99
CA ASP A 88 3.45 -9.06 32.52
C ASP A 88 4.89 -9.58 32.60
N GLU A 89 5.46 -9.70 33.79
CA GLU A 89 6.85 -10.19 33.96
C GLU A 89 7.11 -11.53 33.27
N TRP A 90 6.11 -12.40 33.23
CA TRP A 90 6.17 -13.69 32.52
C TRP A 90 6.41 -13.55 31.00
N GLY A 91 6.10 -12.39 30.42
CA GLY A 91 6.32 -12.05 29.01
C GLY A 91 7.76 -11.62 28.68
N ILE A 92 8.62 -11.36 29.67
CA ILE A 92 10.00 -10.90 29.46
C ILE A 92 10.81 -11.84 28.53
N PRO A 93 10.79 -13.18 28.71
CA PRO A 93 11.51 -14.09 27.81
C PRO A 93 11.02 -13.99 26.36
N MET A 94 9.72 -13.79 26.15
CA MET A 94 9.13 -13.60 24.83
C MET A 94 9.58 -12.29 24.19
N TRP A 95 9.65 -11.19 24.95
CA TRP A 95 10.18 -9.92 24.45
C TRP A 95 11.68 -9.99 24.13
N ALA A 96 12.45 -10.76 24.89
CA ALA A 96 13.86 -11.05 24.58
C ALA A 96 14.02 -11.80 23.26
N GLU A 97 13.08 -12.69 22.92
CA GLU A 97 13.04 -13.38 21.64
C GLU A 97 12.78 -12.42 20.47
N VAL A 98 11.86 -11.46 20.64
CA VAL A 98 11.57 -10.40 19.67
C VAL A 98 12.80 -9.48 19.50
N SER A 99 13.42 -9.07 20.60
CA SER A 99 14.64 -8.25 20.58
C SER A 99 15.79 -8.94 19.84
N SER A 100 15.99 -10.25 20.10
CA SER A 100 17.00 -11.05 19.41
C SER A 100 16.74 -11.14 17.91
N PHE A 101 15.46 -11.29 17.52
CA PHE A 101 15.05 -11.25 16.12
C PHE A 101 15.39 -9.89 15.50
N VAL A 102 14.99 -8.77 16.09
CA VAL A 102 15.32 -7.43 15.58
C VAL A 102 16.82 -7.22 15.44
N LYS A 103 17.60 -7.61 16.45
CA LYS A 103 19.06 -7.46 16.46
C LYS A 103 19.75 -8.25 15.35
N LYS A 104 19.24 -9.45 15.01
CA LYS A 104 19.75 -10.27 13.90
C LYS A 104 19.62 -9.55 12.54
N HIS A 105 18.63 -8.68 12.37
CA HIS A 105 18.34 -8.00 11.09
C HIS A 105 18.98 -6.62 10.97
N GLU A 106 19.34 -5.99 12.10
CA GLU A 106 19.78 -4.59 12.17
C GLU A 106 20.85 -4.22 11.14
N GLY A 107 21.91 -5.03 11.00
CA GLY A 107 23.05 -4.72 10.12
C GLY A 107 22.70 -4.62 8.63
N ILE A 108 21.59 -5.24 8.21
CA ILE A 108 21.13 -5.32 6.82
C ILE A 108 19.98 -4.33 6.59
N CYS A 109 19.07 -4.23 7.55
CA CYS A 109 17.85 -3.45 7.46
C CYS A 109 18.06 -1.96 7.77
N HIS A 110 18.75 -1.63 8.86
CA HIS A 110 18.75 -0.28 9.41
C HIS A 110 19.32 0.75 8.42
N HIS A 111 18.55 1.83 8.17
CA HIS A 111 18.83 2.83 7.14
C HIS A 111 18.84 2.30 5.69
N GLY A 112 18.20 1.16 5.43
CA GLY A 112 17.83 0.75 4.08
C GLY A 112 16.91 1.79 3.44
N LYS A 113 17.02 1.96 2.12
CA LYS A 113 16.20 2.92 1.37
C LYS A 113 15.46 2.20 0.25
N ALA A 114 14.24 2.63 -0.05
CA ALA A 114 13.52 2.13 -1.22
C ALA A 114 14.37 2.27 -2.49
N ILE A 115 14.34 1.25 -3.33
CA ILE A 115 14.61 1.42 -4.76
C ILE A 115 13.29 1.78 -5.40
N GLU A 116 13.25 2.90 -6.13
CA GLU A 116 12.03 3.45 -6.69
C GLU A 116 11.41 2.48 -7.71
N ASP A 117 10.11 2.18 -7.56
CA ASP A 117 9.34 1.36 -8.49
C ASP A 117 7.91 1.91 -8.61
N VAL A 118 7.00 1.51 -7.72
CA VAL A 118 5.69 2.14 -7.57
C VAL A 118 5.76 3.19 -6.47
N GLY A 119 5.33 4.42 -6.79
CA GLY A 119 5.30 5.54 -5.86
C GLY A 119 3.88 6.03 -5.63
N PHE A 120 3.45 6.20 -4.38
CA PHE A 120 2.22 6.92 -4.06
C PHE A 120 2.56 8.34 -3.59
N LEU A 121 1.93 9.36 -4.19
CA LEU A 121 2.04 10.72 -3.70
C LEU A 121 1.30 10.86 -2.37
N TYR A 122 2.03 11.25 -1.33
CA TYR A 122 1.49 11.77 -0.07
C TYR A 122 1.31 13.28 -0.20
N SER A 123 0.08 13.73 -0.38
CA SER A 123 -0.29 15.14 -0.45
C SER A 123 -0.47 15.71 0.95
N VAL A 124 0.49 16.54 1.36
CA VAL A 124 0.41 17.33 2.59
C VAL A 124 -0.77 18.30 2.51
N SER A 125 -1.02 18.82 1.31
CA SER A 125 -2.14 19.75 1.06
C SER A 125 -3.50 19.08 1.29
N SER A 126 -3.71 17.86 0.76
CA SER A 126 -4.94 17.09 1.01
C SER A 126 -5.07 16.60 2.45
N TYR A 127 -3.95 16.25 3.10
CA TYR A 127 -3.96 15.92 4.53
C TYR A 127 -4.55 17.07 5.35
N TYR A 128 -4.07 18.30 5.14
CA TYR A 128 -4.54 19.47 5.88
C TYR A 128 -5.95 19.92 5.47
N ASP A 129 -6.31 19.77 4.20
CA ASP A 129 -7.66 20.10 3.71
C ASP A 129 -8.73 19.17 4.30
N CYS A 130 -8.39 17.90 4.53
CA CYS A 130 -9.27 16.89 5.13
C CYS A 130 -9.18 16.82 6.66
N LEU A 131 -8.36 17.64 7.32
CA LEU A 131 -8.12 17.53 8.75
C LEU A 131 -9.27 18.17 9.55
N ASP A 132 -10.04 17.36 10.27
CA ASP A 132 -11.11 17.82 11.16
C ASP A 132 -10.66 17.94 12.63
N THR A 133 -9.53 17.33 12.98
CA THR A 133 -8.99 17.22 14.32
C THR A 133 -7.52 17.58 14.30
N THR A 134 -7.11 18.52 15.16
CA THR A 134 -5.74 19.03 15.17
C THR A 134 -4.73 17.90 15.35
N PHE A 135 -3.77 17.82 14.42
CA PHE A 135 -2.67 16.86 14.44
C PHE A 135 -3.08 15.37 14.48
N SER A 136 -4.26 15.04 13.95
CA SER A 136 -4.70 13.64 13.83
C SER A 136 -3.99 12.94 12.67
N ARG A 137 -3.50 11.72 12.92
CA ARG A 137 -3.08 10.79 11.85
C ARG A 137 -4.30 10.31 11.07
N ASP A 138 -5.41 10.09 11.74
CA ASP A 138 -6.63 9.57 11.14
C ASP A 138 -7.46 10.72 10.58
N CYS A 139 -7.48 10.82 9.25
CA CYS A 139 -8.31 11.74 8.50
C CYS A 139 -8.80 11.04 7.21
N PRO A 140 -9.86 11.54 6.55
CA PRO A 140 -10.40 10.92 5.33
C PRO A 140 -9.35 10.66 4.24
N TYR A 141 -8.45 11.62 4.00
CA TYR A 141 -7.36 11.47 3.03
C TYR A 141 -6.43 10.30 3.36
N ASN A 142 -5.98 10.19 4.62
CA ASN A 142 -5.08 9.12 5.04
C ASN A 142 -5.75 7.74 4.97
N PHE A 143 -7.05 7.62 5.27
CA PHE A 143 -7.76 6.35 5.12
C PHE A 143 -7.90 5.90 3.65
N ASP A 144 -8.19 6.83 2.74
CA ASP A 144 -8.24 6.50 1.32
C ASP A 144 -6.86 6.11 0.78
N LEU A 145 -5.82 6.91 1.08
CA LEU A 145 -4.44 6.58 0.71
C LEU A 145 -4.00 5.24 1.27
N TYR A 146 -4.30 4.98 2.54
CA TYR A 146 -3.96 3.73 3.20
C TYR A 146 -4.58 2.53 2.49
N GLY A 147 -5.88 2.56 2.20
CA GLY A 147 -6.53 1.46 1.50
C GLY A 147 -6.04 1.25 0.07
N ASN A 148 -5.83 2.33 -0.70
CA ASN A 148 -5.30 2.23 -2.05
C ASN A 148 -3.86 1.66 -2.05
N LEU A 149 -3.03 2.10 -1.11
CA LEU A 149 -1.67 1.59 -0.94
C LEU A 149 -1.66 0.10 -0.58
N ILE A 150 -2.49 -0.33 0.37
CA ILE A 150 -2.58 -1.75 0.76
C ILE A 150 -3.10 -2.59 -0.40
N ASN A 151 -4.08 -2.12 -1.17
CA ASN A 151 -4.58 -2.86 -2.33
C ASN A 151 -3.48 -3.06 -3.39
N VAL A 152 -2.70 -2.01 -3.68
CA VAL A 152 -1.59 -2.11 -4.64
C VAL A 152 -0.45 -3.01 -4.12
N LEU A 153 -0.14 -2.97 -2.83
CA LEU A 153 0.81 -3.90 -2.22
C LEU A 153 0.30 -5.35 -2.29
N ASP A 154 -0.98 -5.57 -2.01
CA ASP A 154 -1.62 -6.88 -2.08
C ASP A 154 -1.75 -7.38 -3.54
N CYS A 155 -1.59 -6.51 -4.55
CA CYS A 155 -1.36 -6.90 -5.95
C CYS A 155 0.11 -7.22 -6.26
N GLY A 156 0.96 -7.37 -5.24
CA GLY A 156 2.34 -7.83 -5.37
C GLY A 156 3.33 -6.79 -5.87
N LYS A 157 3.08 -5.50 -5.60
CA LYS A 157 3.96 -4.40 -6.04
C LYS A 157 4.90 -3.94 -4.92
N SER A 158 6.12 -3.53 -5.29
CA SER A 158 7.02 -2.83 -4.37
C SER A 158 6.67 -1.34 -4.36
N VAL A 159 6.05 -0.88 -3.27
CA VAL A 159 5.53 0.49 -3.14
C VAL A 159 6.33 1.31 -2.14
N SER A 160 6.56 2.59 -2.47
CA SER A 160 7.08 3.62 -1.56
C SER A 160 6.18 4.86 -1.59
N LEU A 161 6.25 5.69 -0.54
CA LEU A 161 5.56 6.99 -0.52
C LEU A 161 6.49 8.12 -0.97
N ILE A 162 5.90 9.09 -1.65
CA ILE A 162 6.54 10.30 -2.16
C ILE A 162 5.92 11.48 -1.41
N HIS A 163 6.70 12.17 -0.60
CA HIS A 163 6.26 13.37 0.08
C HIS A 163 6.07 14.53 -0.93
N GLU A 164 4.91 15.20 -0.94
CA GLU A 164 4.60 16.28 -1.90
C GLU A 164 5.66 17.39 -1.95
N ASP A 165 6.19 17.78 -0.79
CA ASP A 165 7.18 18.87 -0.69
C ASP A 165 8.63 18.45 -0.90
N LYS A 166 8.88 17.17 -1.16
CA LYS A 166 10.24 16.68 -1.36
C LYS A 166 10.61 16.71 -2.82
N GLU A 167 11.80 17.24 -3.10
CA GLU A 167 12.39 17.13 -4.43
C GLU A 167 12.84 15.70 -4.70
N ILE A 168 12.23 15.08 -5.70
CA ILE A 168 12.55 13.73 -6.14
C ILE A 168 12.63 13.67 -7.66
N ASP A 169 13.32 12.66 -8.16
CA ASP A 169 13.35 12.33 -9.58
C ASP A 169 12.23 11.34 -9.91
N TYR A 170 11.10 11.87 -10.39
CA TYR A 170 9.93 11.07 -10.76
C TYR A 170 10.24 10.05 -11.87
N SER A 171 11.26 10.28 -12.71
CA SER A 171 11.60 9.38 -13.83
C SER A 171 12.08 8.00 -13.39
N LYS A 172 12.48 7.85 -12.12
CA LYS A 172 12.91 6.56 -11.56
C LYS A 172 11.76 5.62 -11.25
N TYR A 173 10.53 6.13 -11.16
CA TYR A 173 9.33 5.36 -10.83
C TYR A 173 8.71 4.79 -12.09
N SER A 174 8.44 3.49 -12.07
CA SER A 174 7.71 2.80 -13.14
C SER A 174 6.23 3.18 -13.16
N LEU A 175 5.65 3.52 -12.00
CA LEU A 175 4.28 3.96 -11.87
C LEU A 175 4.18 4.94 -10.70
N ILE A 176 3.50 6.07 -10.92
CA ILE A 176 3.11 6.99 -9.85
C ILE A 176 1.61 6.95 -9.67
N CYS A 177 1.17 6.79 -8.43
CA CYS A 177 -0.21 6.77 -8.01
C CYS A 177 -0.54 8.03 -7.20
N VAL A 178 -1.74 8.56 -7.38
CA VAL A 178 -2.28 9.67 -6.58
C VAL A 178 -3.64 9.23 -6.03
N SER A 179 -3.75 9.11 -4.70
CA SER A 179 -5.02 8.78 -4.02
C SER A 179 -6.05 9.89 -4.18
N ASN A 180 -7.30 9.71 -3.73
CA ASN A 180 -8.36 10.72 -3.78
C ASN A 180 -7.98 12.00 -3.01
N SER A 181 -7.28 12.90 -3.70
CA SER A 181 -6.67 14.12 -3.17
C SER A 181 -7.67 15.26 -3.33
N THR A 182 -7.97 15.99 -2.26
CA THR A 182 -8.90 17.13 -2.27
C THR A 182 -8.19 18.46 -2.51
N CYS A 183 -6.87 18.50 -2.32
CA CYS A 183 -6.04 19.67 -2.56
C CYS A 183 -4.64 19.24 -3.07
N LEU A 184 -4.15 19.88 -4.13
CA LEU A 184 -2.82 19.66 -4.70
C LEU A 184 -2.18 20.98 -5.11
N LYS A 185 -0.88 21.15 -4.88
CA LYS A 185 -0.15 22.35 -5.33
C LYS A 185 -0.03 22.35 -6.85
N GLU A 186 -0.15 23.52 -7.48
CA GLU A 186 -0.03 23.68 -8.95
C GLU A 186 1.31 23.13 -9.49
N ASN A 187 2.39 23.33 -8.74
CA ASN A 187 3.71 22.77 -9.08
C ASN A 187 3.71 21.24 -9.06
N THR A 188 3.03 20.62 -8.09
CA THR A 188 2.88 19.16 -8.00
C THR A 188 2.14 18.61 -9.22
N ILE A 189 1.02 19.23 -9.59
CA ILE A 189 0.23 18.85 -10.78
C ILE A 189 1.11 18.96 -12.04
N SER A 190 1.84 20.07 -12.18
CA SER A 190 2.73 20.31 -13.32
C SER A 190 3.83 19.25 -13.43
N LYS A 191 4.47 18.87 -12.32
CA LYS A 191 5.51 17.81 -12.27
C LYS A 191 4.95 16.43 -12.64
N LEU A 192 3.74 16.09 -12.17
CA LEU A 192 3.09 14.82 -12.51
C LEU A 192 2.73 14.74 -14.00
N LEU A 193 2.20 15.84 -14.57
CA LEU A 193 1.93 15.95 -16.00
C LEU A 193 3.22 15.89 -16.83
N GLU A 194 4.30 16.52 -16.37
CA GLU A 194 5.60 16.43 -17.01
C GLU A 194 6.12 14.99 -17.02
N TYR A 195 6.08 14.31 -15.88
CA TYR A 195 6.43 12.89 -15.75
C TYR A 195 5.67 12.03 -16.76
N ALA A 196 4.34 12.14 -16.80
CA ALA A 196 3.51 11.42 -17.77
C ALA A 196 3.88 11.81 -19.22
N SER A 197 4.12 13.09 -19.49
CA SER A 197 4.47 13.58 -20.83
C SER A 197 5.77 12.98 -21.38
N ASN A 198 6.71 12.67 -20.49
CA ASN A 198 8.03 12.13 -20.78
C ASN A 198 8.07 10.60 -20.90
N GLY A 199 6.92 9.93 -20.77
CA GLY A 199 6.82 8.46 -20.89
C GLY A 199 6.43 7.76 -19.58
N GLY A 200 6.26 8.51 -18.49
CA GLY A 200 5.81 8.00 -17.21
C GLY A 200 4.37 7.47 -17.25
N LYS A 201 4.03 6.66 -16.25
CA LYS A 201 2.71 6.08 -16.05
C LYS A 201 2.11 6.65 -14.78
N LEU A 202 1.00 7.36 -14.90
CA LEU A 202 0.32 8.02 -13.78
C LEU A 202 -1.05 7.38 -13.56
N LEU A 203 -1.36 6.94 -12.35
CA LEU A 203 -2.65 6.37 -11.96
C LEU A 203 -3.34 7.30 -10.95
N LEU A 204 -4.51 7.81 -11.32
CA LEU A 204 -5.28 8.76 -10.53
C LEU A 204 -6.49 8.05 -9.92
N PHE A 205 -6.58 8.07 -8.59
CA PHE A 205 -7.70 7.51 -7.85
C PHE A 205 -8.65 8.59 -7.38
N GLY A 206 -9.93 8.27 -7.43
CA GLY A 206 -11.00 9.03 -6.83
C GLY A 206 -11.44 10.26 -7.61
N PRO A 207 -12.66 10.74 -7.30
CA PRO A 207 -13.29 11.83 -8.03
C PRO A 207 -12.61 13.19 -7.80
N ALA A 208 -12.04 13.44 -6.60
CA ALA A 208 -11.45 14.74 -6.26
C ALA A 208 -10.14 14.96 -7.01
N THR A 209 -9.25 13.95 -7.04
CA THR A 209 -7.98 14.01 -7.78
C THR A 209 -8.19 14.35 -9.24
N PHE A 210 -9.18 13.71 -9.86
CA PHE A 210 -9.43 13.85 -11.28
C PHE A 210 -9.78 15.29 -11.69
N GLN A 211 -10.35 16.09 -10.79
CA GLN A 211 -10.66 17.50 -11.03
C GLN A 211 -9.44 18.34 -11.39
N PHE A 212 -8.28 18.02 -10.84
CA PHE A 212 -7.04 18.76 -11.11
C PHE A 212 -6.46 18.50 -12.50
N PHE A 213 -6.81 17.36 -13.11
CA PHE A 213 -6.23 16.92 -14.38
C PHE A 213 -7.20 17.06 -15.55
N LYS A 214 -8.51 17.27 -15.31
CA LYS A 214 -9.54 17.28 -16.36
C LYS A 214 -9.24 18.25 -17.50
N SER A 215 -8.73 19.46 -17.22
CA SER A 215 -8.43 20.44 -18.27
C SER A 215 -7.21 20.04 -19.10
N ALA A 216 -6.16 19.51 -18.46
CA ALA A 216 -4.99 18.98 -19.15
C ALA A 216 -5.32 17.77 -20.03
N LEU A 217 -6.37 17.03 -19.68
CA LEU A 217 -6.87 15.86 -20.40
C LEU A 217 -7.99 16.19 -21.41
N ASN A 218 -8.42 17.46 -21.51
CA ASN A 218 -9.56 17.92 -22.34
C ASN A 218 -10.90 17.26 -21.98
N LEU A 219 -11.20 17.11 -20.69
CA LEU A 219 -12.37 16.39 -20.16
C LEU A 219 -13.41 17.30 -19.46
N ASP A 220 -13.26 18.63 -19.52
CA ASP A 220 -14.13 19.60 -18.84
C ASP A 220 -15.63 19.49 -19.21
N GLY A 221 -15.96 19.05 -20.43
CA GLY A 221 -17.35 18.94 -20.89
C GLY A 221 -18.05 17.61 -20.58
N VAL A 222 -17.35 16.64 -19.97
CA VAL A 222 -17.83 15.26 -19.80
C VAL A 222 -17.80 14.78 -18.36
N PHE A 223 -17.57 15.69 -17.41
CA PHE A 223 -17.44 15.42 -15.99
C PHE A 223 -18.75 15.73 -15.23
N LYS A 224 -19.30 14.75 -14.52
CA LYS A 224 -20.39 14.96 -13.54
C LYS A 224 -20.11 14.19 -12.26
N THR A 225 -19.89 14.90 -11.15
CA THR A 225 -19.82 14.30 -9.81
C THR A 225 -21.21 13.91 -9.35
N ASN A 226 -21.36 12.69 -8.85
CA ASN A 226 -22.49 12.33 -8.00
C ASN A 226 -22.04 12.37 -6.55
N GLU A 227 -22.66 13.24 -5.75
CA GLU A 227 -22.34 13.40 -4.32
C GLU A 227 -23.01 12.33 -3.45
N ASN A 228 -24.02 11.62 -3.97
CA ASN A 228 -24.65 10.52 -3.26
C ASN A 228 -23.97 9.19 -3.59
N ASP A 229 -23.93 8.28 -2.62
CA ASP A 229 -23.53 6.90 -2.85
C ASP A 229 -24.37 6.31 -3.99
N ILE A 230 -23.69 5.88 -5.05
CA ILE A 230 -24.32 5.07 -6.10
C ILE A 230 -24.04 3.62 -5.81
N VAL A 231 -25.02 2.76 -6.12
CA VAL A 231 -24.76 1.33 -6.24
C VAL A 231 -24.26 1.09 -7.66
N SER A 232 -23.02 0.63 -7.78
CA SER A 232 -22.40 0.33 -9.05
C SER A 232 -21.96 -1.12 -9.10
N ARG A 233 -21.98 -1.71 -10.28
CA ARG A 233 -21.47 -3.07 -10.51
C ARG A 233 -20.44 -3.06 -11.62
N ILE A 234 -19.24 -3.54 -11.31
CA ILE A 234 -18.17 -3.78 -12.28
C ILE A 234 -18.26 -5.26 -12.67
N ILE A 235 -18.47 -5.54 -13.96
CA ILE A 235 -18.54 -6.91 -14.47
C ILE A 235 -17.30 -7.19 -15.31
N SER A 236 -16.61 -8.27 -14.94
CA SER A 236 -15.48 -8.86 -15.66
C SER A 236 -15.83 -10.32 -15.98
N PRO A 237 -15.20 -10.95 -16.98
CA PRO A 237 -15.34 -12.39 -17.21
C PRO A 237 -15.04 -13.26 -15.97
N SER A 238 -14.28 -12.75 -15.00
CA SER A 238 -13.82 -13.49 -13.82
C SER A 238 -14.39 -13.02 -12.47
N TYR A 239 -15.10 -11.89 -12.42
CA TYR A 239 -15.69 -11.38 -11.17
C TYR A 239 -16.82 -10.38 -11.42
N ALA A 240 -17.67 -10.18 -10.41
CA ALA A 240 -18.62 -9.08 -10.33
C ALA A 240 -18.42 -8.35 -9.00
N LEU A 241 -18.13 -7.05 -9.06
CA LEU A 241 -17.85 -6.23 -7.88
C LEU A 241 -18.95 -5.18 -7.73
N GLU A 242 -19.67 -5.21 -6.61
CA GLU A 242 -20.56 -4.13 -6.21
C GLU A 242 -19.78 -3.06 -5.42
N VAL A 243 -19.94 -1.80 -5.77
CA VAL A 243 -19.37 -0.66 -5.05
C VAL A 243 -20.49 0.30 -4.66
N ARG A 244 -20.45 0.79 -3.42
CA ARG A 244 -21.42 1.75 -2.86
C ARG A 244 -20.71 3.02 -2.43
N LYS A 245 -20.30 3.85 -3.39
CA LYS A 245 -19.47 5.05 -3.15
C LYS A 245 -19.79 6.17 -4.13
N PRO A 246 -19.38 7.41 -3.84
CA PRO A 246 -19.40 8.49 -4.80
C PRO A 246 -18.57 8.16 -6.05
N TYR A 247 -19.03 8.64 -7.19
CA TYR A 247 -18.46 8.35 -8.51
C TYR A 247 -18.51 9.61 -9.38
N VAL A 248 -17.54 9.72 -10.28
CA VAL A 248 -17.58 10.69 -11.37
C VAL A 248 -17.90 10.01 -12.68
N SER A 249 -19.02 10.41 -13.30
CA SER A 249 -19.32 10.02 -14.66
C SER A 249 -18.37 10.73 -15.62
N VAL A 250 -17.62 9.95 -16.37
CA VAL A 250 -16.80 10.41 -17.51
C VAL A 250 -17.34 9.80 -18.80
N SER A 251 -17.40 10.58 -19.88
CA SER A 251 -17.75 10.04 -21.21
C SER A 251 -16.68 9.05 -21.68
N LEU A 252 -17.12 7.97 -22.36
CA LEU A 252 -16.26 6.92 -22.92
C LEU A 252 -15.30 7.43 -24.00
N ASN A 253 -15.55 8.60 -24.60
CA ASN A 253 -14.78 9.09 -25.73
C ASN A 253 -13.36 9.53 -25.31
N GLY A 254 -12.34 8.90 -25.91
CA GLY A 254 -10.93 9.25 -25.70
C GLY A 254 -10.18 8.35 -24.72
N PHE A 255 -10.85 7.35 -24.14
CA PHE A 255 -10.22 6.33 -23.30
C PHE A 255 -9.83 5.10 -24.13
N ASN A 256 -8.64 4.58 -23.86
CA ASN A 256 -8.22 3.22 -24.17
C ASN A 256 -8.56 2.31 -22.97
N ASP A 257 -8.07 1.07 -22.96
CA ASP A 257 -8.15 0.08 -21.85
C ASP A 257 -9.27 0.37 -20.84
N VAL A 258 -10.53 0.12 -21.24
CA VAL A 258 -11.70 0.50 -20.44
C VAL A 258 -12.19 -0.71 -19.66
N ILE A 259 -12.30 -0.55 -18.34
CA ILE A 259 -13.11 -1.41 -17.47
C ILE A 259 -14.41 -0.67 -17.20
N LYS A 260 -15.53 -1.32 -17.52
CA LYS A 260 -16.86 -0.70 -17.43
C LYS A 260 -17.53 -1.00 -16.09
N LEU A 261 -18.45 -0.13 -15.70
CA LEU A 261 -19.43 -0.38 -14.65
C LEU A 261 -20.84 -0.05 -15.13
N GLU A 262 -21.81 -0.66 -14.47
CA GLU A 262 -23.23 -0.35 -14.56
C GLU A 262 -23.68 0.35 -13.27
N THR A 263 -24.72 1.17 -13.36
CA THR A 263 -25.32 1.83 -12.18
C THR A 263 -26.64 1.16 -11.81
N GLY A 264 -26.95 1.08 -10.52
CA GLY A 264 -28.11 0.40 -9.98
C GLY A 264 -29.10 1.34 -9.32
N ASN A 265 -30.39 1.19 -9.64
CA ASN A 265 -31.48 1.76 -8.87
C ASN A 265 -31.73 0.90 -7.63
N VAL A 266 -31.85 1.55 -6.48
CA VAL A 266 -32.07 0.87 -5.20
C VAL A 266 -33.52 1.02 -4.77
N GLY A 267 -34.18 -0.10 -4.49
CA GLY A 267 -35.43 -0.17 -3.76
C GLY A 267 -35.19 -0.70 -2.35
N GLY A 268 -35.60 0.06 -1.32
CA GLY A 268 -35.41 -0.29 0.09
C GLY A 268 -34.21 0.40 0.74
N ASP A 269 -33.84 -0.02 1.95
CA ASP A 269 -32.74 0.55 2.72
C ASP A 269 -31.44 -0.25 2.49
N LEU A 270 -30.39 0.43 2.01
CA LEU A 270 -29.06 -0.17 1.78
C LEU A 270 -28.39 -0.72 3.04
N LYS A 271 -28.83 -0.26 4.22
CA LYS A 271 -28.29 -0.68 5.52
C LYS A 271 -29.01 -1.91 6.09
N LEU A 272 -30.18 -2.28 5.56
CA LEU A 272 -30.93 -3.44 6.04
C LEU A 272 -30.53 -4.70 5.27
N THR A 273 -30.24 -5.77 6.00
CA THR A 273 -29.94 -7.08 5.42
C THR A 273 -31.17 -7.99 5.36
N ASN A 274 -32.28 -7.61 6.00
CA ASN A 274 -33.51 -8.40 6.01
C ASN A 274 -34.80 -7.53 6.05
N PRO A 275 -35.58 -7.47 4.96
CA PRO A 275 -35.22 -7.97 3.64
C PRO A 275 -34.04 -7.14 3.08
N PRO A 276 -33.14 -7.76 2.30
CA PRO A 276 -32.09 -7.00 1.63
C PRO A 276 -32.71 -6.00 0.63
N PRO A 277 -32.02 -4.90 0.32
CA PRO A 277 -32.45 -3.98 -0.72
C PRO A 277 -32.54 -4.70 -2.07
N SER A 278 -33.54 -4.34 -2.89
CA SER A 278 -33.58 -4.75 -4.29
C SER A 278 -32.74 -3.79 -5.12
N ILE A 279 -31.85 -4.32 -5.95
CA ILE A 279 -31.00 -3.52 -6.86
C ILE A 279 -31.38 -3.89 -8.29
N THR A 280 -31.77 -2.89 -9.08
CA THR A 280 -32.04 -3.04 -10.52
C THR A 280 -30.98 -2.26 -11.30
N PHE A 281 -30.05 -2.97 -11.92
CA PHE A 281 -29.01 -2.36 -12.75
C PHE A 281 -29.60 -1.78 -14.03
N ILE A 282 -29.20 -0.55 -14.33
CA ILE A 282 -29.51 0.19 -15.53
C ILE A 282 -28.42 -0.13 -16.54
N ASP A 283 -28.82 -0.42 -17.77
CA ASP A 283 -27.94 -0.62 -18.92
C ASP A 283 -27.37 0.73 -19.40
N GLU A 284 -26.62 1.38 -18.51
CA GLU A 284 -25.85 2.58 -18.81
C GLU A 284 -24.38 2.29 -18.48
N GLU A 285 -23.57 2.11 -19.52
CA GLU A 285 -22.14 1.84 -19.37
C GLU A 285 -21.39 3.10 -18.93
N LYS A 286 -20.68 2.98 -17.82
CA LYS A 286 -19.83 3.98 -17.20
C LYS A 286 -18.39 3.44 -17.07
N ILE A 287 -17.42 4.30 -16.78
CA ILE A 287 -16.01 3.92 -16.66
C ILE A 287 -15.68 3.60 -15.20
N ALA A 288 -15.30 2.36 -14.88
CA ALA A 288 -14.66 2.03 -13.60
C ALA A 288 -13.14 2.24 -13.64
N PHE A 289 -12.54 2.03 -14.80
CA PHE A 289 -11.18 2.42 -15.10
C PHE A 289 -11.05 2.73 -16.59
N GLY A 290 -10.23 3.72 -16.92
CA GLY A 290 -9.83 3.98 -18.29
C GLY A 290 -8.43 4.57 -18.36
N SER A 291 -7.70 4.24 -19.43
CA SER A 291 -6.37 4.80 -19.69
C SER A 291 -6.41 5.83 -20.83
N ILE A 292 -5.61 6.88 -20.74
CA ILE A 292 -5.44 7.90 -21.77
C ILE A 292 -3.96 7.94 -22.16
N LYS A 293 -3.67 7.90 -23.45
CA LYS A 293 -2.32 8.17 -23.94
C LYS A 293 -2.04 9.66 -23.81
N TYR A 294 -1.07 10.02 -22.97
CA TYR A 294 -0.69 11.40 -22.72
C TYR A 294 0.72 11.65 -23.24
N LYS A 295 0.80 12.19 -24.46
CA LYS A 295 2.06 12.36 -25.21
C LYS A 295 2.81 11.01 -25.31
N LYS A 296 3.93 10.84 -24.59
CA LYS A 296 4.72 9.60 -24.59
C LYS A 296 4.29 8.59 -23.53
N GLY A 297 3.56 9.02 -22.49
CA GLY A 297 3.17 8.17 -21.37
C GLY A 297 1.68 7.84 -21.34
N ILE A 298 1.24 7.36 -20.17
CA ILE A 298 -0.13 6.87 -19.95
C ILE A 298 -0.66 7.47 -18.65
N ILE A 299 -1.90 7.96 -18.68
CA ILE A 299 -2.64 8.39 -17.49
C ILE A 299 -3.85 7.47 -17.33
N GLY A 300 -3.84 6.64 -16.30
CA GLY A 300 -4.96 5.80 -15.88
C GLY A 300 -5.83 6.51 -14.85
N ILE A 301 -7.13 6.26 -14.90
CA ILE A 301 -8.10 6.94 -14.05
C ILE A 301 -9.04 5.90 -13.46
N VAL A 302 -9.13 5.88 -12.12
CA VAL A 302 -10.15 5.15 -11.36
C VAL A 302 -11.07 6.20 -10.73
N PRO A 303 -12.18 6.58 -11.38
CA PRO A 303 -13.05 7.70 -10.96
C PRO A 303 -13.99 7.36 -9.78
N ILE A 304 -13.64 6.34 -9.00
CA ILE A 304 -14.37 5.87 -7.80
C ILE A 304 -13.40 5.93 -6.62
N GLU A 305 -13.89 6.37 -5.47
CA GLU A 305 -13.13 6.26 -4.22
C GLU A 305 -13.19 4.82 -3.68
N LEU A 306 -12.07 4.09 -3.76
CA LEU A 306 -12.01 2.68 -3.38
C LEU A 306 -11.10 2.41 -2.18
N GLY A 307 -10.29 3.38 -1.75
CA GLY A 307 -9.29 3.16 -0.72
C GLY A 307 -9.94 2.76 0.59
N LYS A 308 -10.81 3.61 1.14
CA LYS A 308 -11.52 3.29 2.37
C LYS A 308 -12.35 2.00 2.26
N THR A 309 -13.00 1.76 1.12
CA THR A 309 -13.73 0.51 0.86
C THR A 309 -12.83 -0.72 0.97
N TYR A 310 -11.57 -0.65 0.52
CA TYR A 310 -10.65 -1.77 0.63
C TYR A 310 -10.21 -2.07 2.07
N LEU A 311 -10.17 -1.05 2.94
CA LEU A 311 -9.90 -1.24 4.37
C LEU A 311 -11.10 -1.84 5.11
N ASP A 312 -12.29 -1.35 4.79
CA ASP A 312 -13.53 -1.74 5.47
C ASP A 312 -14.03 -3.11 4.98
N ASP A 313 -14.01 -3.35 3.67
CA ASP A 313 -14.71 -4.45 2.99
C ASP A 313 -13.78 -5.19 2.00
N ARG A 314 -12.61 -5.64 2.43
CA ARG A 314 -11.67 -6.32 1.54
C ARG A 314 -12.28 -7.56 0.89
N THR A 315 -12.34 -7.58 -0.44
CA THR A 315 -12.82 -8.73 -1.22
C THR A 315 -11.83 -9.17 -2.31
N PHE A 316 -11.96 -10.40 -2.78
CA PHE A 316 -11.12 -10.90 -3.88
C PHE A 316 -11.46 -10.19 -5.20
N GLU A 317 -12.70 -9.70 -5.36
CA GLU A 317 -13.15 -8.94 -6.52
C GLU A 317 -12.52 -7.54 -6.55
N LEU A 318 -12.40 -6.87 -5.40
CA LEU A 318 -11.67 -5.60 -5.30
C LEU A 318 -10.19 -5.76 -5.66
N ASN A 319 -9.54 -6.81 -5.17
CA ASN A 319 -8.15 -7.10 -5.52
C ASN A 319 -8.00 -7.49 -7.01
N SER A 320 -8.94 -8.28 -7.55
CA SER A 320 -8.95 -8.65 -8.98
C SER A 320 -9.19 -7.44 -9.89
N PHE A 321 -10.06 -6.52 -9.49
CA PHE A 321 -10.26 -5.26 -10.18
C PHE A 321 -8.98 -4.42 -10.19
N MET A 322 -8.34 -4.22 -9.03
CA MET A 322 -7.09 -3.48 -8.95
C MET A 322 -5.97 -4.14 -9.76
N LYS A 323 -5.90 -5.48 -9.77
CA LYS A 323 -4.94 -6.20 -10.60
C LYS A 323 -5.15 -5.91 -12.09
N ASN A 324 -6.40 -5.96 -12.57
CA ASN A 324 -6.71 -5.61 -13.96
C ASN A 324 -6.33 -4.16 -14.28
N VAL A 325 -6.60 -3.22 -13.37
CA VAL A 325 -6.17 -1.81 -13.49
C VAL A 325 -4.65 -1.72 -13.65
N LEU A 326 -3.88 -2.39 -12.77
CA LEU A 326 -2.42 -2.37 -12.80
C LEU A 326 -1.86 -3.06 -14.05
N ASP A 327 -2.50 -4.13 -14.55
CA ASP A 327 -2.12 -4.80 -15.79
C ASP A 327 -2.28 -3.86 -17.01
N CYS A 328 -3.34 -3.04 -17.03
CA CYS A 328 -3.53 -1.99 -18.05
C CYS A 328 -2.48 -0.86 -17.94
N MET A 329 -1.99 -0.56 -16.74
CA MET A 329 -0.88 0.40 -16.56
C MET A 329 0.48 -0.22 -16.98
N GLY A 330 0.54 -1.54 -17.16
CA GLY A 330 1.69 -2.27 -17.64
C GLY A 330 2.73 -2.57 -16.56
N GLU A 331 3.92 -2.97 -17.01
CA GLU A 331 4.92 -3.55 -16.10
C GLU A 331 5.57 -2.54 -15.14
N THR A 332 5.84 -3.02 -13.93
CA THR A 332 6.64 -2.42 -12.86
C THR A 332 7.92 -3.23 -12.64
N LYS A 333 8.93 -2.67 -11.97
CA LYS A 333 10.23 -3.35 -11.72
C LYS A 333 10.03 -4.62 -10.91
N VAL A 334 9.21 -4.56 -9.87
CA VAL A 334 8.88 -5.70 -9.01
C VAL A 334 7.42 -6.07 -9.15
N GLN A 335 7.18 -7.36 -9.34
CA GLN A 335 5.86 -7.96 -9.38
C GLN A 335 5.92 -9.28 -8.62
N SER A 336 4.90 -9.62 -7.86
CA SER A 336 4.84 -10.91 -7.16
C SER A 336 3.52 -11.62 -7.40
N SER A 337 3.48 -12.91 -7.04
CA SER A 337 2.23 -13.68 -7.05
C SER A 337 1.29 -13.34 -5.89
N SER A 338 1.67 -12.40 -5.02
CA SER A 338 0.87 -12.08 -3.84
C SER A 338 -0.53 -11.57 -4.22
N ARG A 339 -1.48 -11.94 -3.37
CA ARG A 339 -2.86 -11.46 -3.24
C ARG A 339 -3.13 -11.01 -1.80
N GLY A 340 -2.07 -10.61 -1.08
CA GLY A 340 -2.10 -10.20 0.32
C GLY A 340 -1.51 -11.22 1.31
N GLU A 341 -0.90 -12.30 0.83
CA GLU A 341 -0.22 -13.31 1.66
C GLU A 341 1.22 -12.92 2.03
N PHE A 342 1.87 -12.03 1.27
CA PHE A 342 3.23 -11.55 1.57
C PHE A 342 3.50 -10.16 1.00
N ASP A 343 4.31 -9.35 1.69
CA ASP A 343 4.78 -8.06 1.22
C ASP A 343 6.14 -8.22 0.55
N VAL A 344 6.36 -7.52 -0.57
CA VAL A 344 7.68 -7.44 -1.22
C VAL A 344 8.15 -6.00 -1.24
N TYR A 345 9.38 -5.77 -0.81
CA TYR A 345 9.98 -4.44 -0.82
C TYR A 345 11.40 -4.49 -1.36
N PHE A 346 11.65 -3.68 -2.40
CA PHE A 346 12.96 -3.58 -3.04
C PHE A 346 13.74 -2.41 -2.46
N ALA A 347 14.90 -2.71 -1.86
CA ALA A 347 15.65 -1.74 -1.08
C ALA A 347 17.15 -1.77 -1.42
N ARG A 348 17.82 -0.67 -1.12
CA ARG A 348 19.26 -0.51 -1.22
C ARG A 348 19.86 -0.16 0.13
N LYS A 349 20.96 -0.83 0.46
CA LYS A 349 21.76 -0.53 1.65
C LYS A 349 23.25 -0.69 1.33
N ASN A 350 24.05 0.30 1.69
CA ASN A 350 25.51 0.30 1.52
C ASN A 350 25.98 -0.09 0.10
N GLY A 351 25.24 0.36 -0.92
CA GLY A 351 25.56 0.09 -2.34
C GLY A 351 25.11 -1.28 -2.86
N LYS A 352 24.43 -2.09 -2.04
CA LYS A 352 23.87 -3.39 -2.42
C LYS A 352 22.35 -3.35 -2.46
N ASP A 353 21.77 -4.18 -3.33
CA ASP A 353 20.32 -4.24 -3.55
C ASP A 353 19.76 -5.50 -2.90
N TYR A 354 18.59 -5.35 -2.28
CA TYR A 354 17.95 -6.36 -1.46
C TYR A 354 16.47 -6.48 -1.80
N ILE A 355 15.96 -7.71 -1.89
CA ILE A 355 14.53 -8.01 -1.91
C ILE A 355 14.15 -8.47 -0.50
N HIS A 356 13.32 -7.68 0.17
CA HIS A 356 12.71 -8.06 1.44
C HIS A 356 11.35 -8.72 1.16
N VAL A 357 11.10 -9.86 1.80
CA VAL A 357 9.86 -10.62 1.63
C VAL A 357 9.28 -10.96 3.00
N CYS A 358 8.13 -10.38 3.34
CA CYS A 358 7.51 -10.52 4.66
C CYS A 358 6.21 -11.34 4.56
N ASN A 359 6.07 -12.39 5.36
CA ASN A 359 4.84 -13.19 5.43
C ASN A 359 3.72 -12.40 6.12
N LEU A 360 2.58 -12.27 5.45
CA LEU A 360 1.38 -11.59 5.93
C LEU A 360 0.23 -12.56 6.29
N LEU A 361 0.46 -13.88 6.22
CA LEU A 361 -0.50 -14.87 6.69
C LEU A 361 -0.70 -14.79 8.21
N GLY A 362 -1.70 -15.52 8.70
CA GLY A 362 -2.17 -15.44 10.07
C GLY A 362 -3.42 -14.57 10.19
N GLU A 363 -3.90 -14.38 11.42
CA GLU A 363 -5.21 -13.78 11.69
C GLU A 363 -5.13 -12.28 12.02
N HIS A 364 -4.05 -11.59 11.63
CA HIS A 364 -3.81 -10.19 11.97
C HIS A 364 -4.88 -9.21 11.46
N ARG A 365 -5.68 -9.62 10.46
CA ARG A 365 -6.79 -8.83 9.89
C ARG A 365 -8.15 -9.16 10.50
N ALA A 366 -8.24 -10.22 11.30
CA ALA A 366 -9.50 -10.64 11.88
C ALA A 366 -9.84 -9.75 13.10
N LEU A 367 -10.85 -8.89 12.96
CA LEU A 367 -11.23 -7.91 14.00
C LEU A 367 -11.55 -8.55 15.37
N ASN A 368 -12.00 -9.81 15.36
CA ASN A 368 -12.36 -10.58 16.55
C ASN A 368 -11.21 -11.45 17.11
N VAL A 369 -10.08 -11.55 16.40
CA VAL A 369 -8.88 -12.23 16.89
C VAL A 369 -7.95 -11.17 17.47
N LYS A 370 -7.76 -11.20 18.79
CA LYS A 370 -6.92 -10.19 19.47
C LYS A 370 -5.46 -10.59 19.56
N THR A 371 -5.18 -11.88 19.62
CA THR A 371 -3.84 -12.45 19.72
C THR A 371 -3.84 -13.81 19.02
N PHE A 372 -2.74 -14.16 18.38
CA PHE A 372 -2.52 -15.47 17.76
C PHE A 372 -1.04 -15.83 17.88
N ASP A 373 -0.71 -17.12 17.83
CA ASP A 373 0.65 -17.63 18.01
C ASP A 373 1.10 -18.55 16.86
N TYR A 374 0.31 -18.59 15.78
CA TYR A 374 0.60 -19.35 14.57
C TYR A 374 0.46 -18.49 13.31
N ILE A 375 1.48 -18.57 12.45
CA ILE A 375 1.49 -18.00 11.10
C ILE A 375 1.88 -19.15 10.17
N PRO A 376 1.00 -19.59 9.25
CA PRO A 376 1.38 -20.60 8.27
C PRO A 376 2.41 -20.03 7.29
N PRO A 377 3.34 -20.86 6.77
CA PRO A 377 4.29 -20.41 5.78
C PRO A 377 3.60 -20.12 4.44
N VAL A 378 4.12 -19.16 3.69
CA VAL A 378 3.78 -18.99 2.27
C VAL A 378 4.61 -19.97 1.46
N LEU A 379 3.96 -20.78 0.62
CA LEU A 379 4.62 -21.72 -0.28
C LEU A 379 4.69 -21.14 -1.69
N ASP A 380 5.79 -21.43 -2.38
CA ASP A 380 6.03 -21.04 -3.77
C ASP A 380 5.76 -19.55 -4.04
N ALA A 381 6.28 -18.67 -3.18
CA ALA A 381 6.17 -17.23 -3.37
C ALA A 381 6.99 -16.83 -4.62
N LYS A 382 6.29 -16.32 -5.65
CA LYS A 382 6.91 -15.95 -6.93
C LYS A 382 7.15 -14.46 -6.98
N ILE A 383 8.36 -14.07 -7.38
CA ILE A 383 8.76 -12.68 -7.56
C ILE A 383 9.37 -12.55 -8.94
N SER A 384 8.94 -11.55 -9.69
CA SER A 384 9.51 -11.17 -10.98
C SER A 384 10.15 -9.79 -10.85
N LEU A 385 11.43 -9.72 -11.19
CA LEU A 385 12.23 -8.52 -11.12
C LEU A 385 12.73 -8.13 -12.51
N ILE A 386 12.51 -6.89 -12.91
CA ILE A 386 13.11 -6.29 -14.10
C ILE A 386 14.37 -5.54 -13.67
N SER A 387 15.50 -5.84 -14.33
CA SER A 387 16.78 -5.20 -14.05
C SER A 387 17.54 -4.93 -15.34
N ASP A 388 18.03 -3.69 -15.49
CA ASP A 388 18.92 -3.29 -16.59
C ASP A 388 20.36 -3.81 -16.40
N LYS A 389 20.70 -4.20 -15.17
CA LYS A 389 21.97 -4.83 -14.84
C LYS A 389 21.80 -6.34 -14.79
N GLU A 390 22.78 -7.06 -15.29
CA GLU A 390 22.79 -8.51 -15.19
C GLU A 390 22.91 -8.94 -13.72
N ILE A 391 21.96 -9.72 -13.23
CA ILE A 391 22.05 -10.36 -11.91
C ILE A 391 22.76 -11.69 -12.08
N LYS A 392 23.91 -11.85 -11.41
CA LYS A 392 24.75 -13.05 -11.38
C LYS A 392 24.31 -14.05 -10.33
N SER A 393 23.89 -13.56 -9.15
CA SER A 393 23.40 -14.42 -8.09
C SER A 393 22.40 -13.70 -7.17
N ILE A 394 21.52 -14.49 -6.55
CA ILE A 394 20.58 -14.04 -5.53
C ILE A 394 20.75 -14.98 -4.34
N ARG A 395 20.94 -14.43 -3.14
CA ARG A 395 21.24 -15.22 -1.93
C ARG A 395 20.43 -14.76 -0.74
N ASN A 396 19.90 -15.69 0.04
CA ASN A 396 19.33 -15.36 1.34
C ASN A 396 20.45 -14.91 2.28
N VAL A 397 20.26 -13.79 2.96
CA VAL A 397 21.32 -13.17 3.77
C VAL A 397 21.63 -13.89 5.08
N PHE A 398 20.73 -14.76 5.55
CA PHE A 398 20.86 -15.41 6.85
C PHE A 398 21.53 -16.78 6.78
N ASP A 399 21.23 -17.57 5.76
CA ASP A 399 21.81 -18.89 5.55
C ASP A 399 22.80 -18.93 4.37
N ASN A 400 22.91 -17.85 3.59
CA ASN A 400 23.74 -17.72 2.40
C ASN A 400 23.37 -18.72 1.28
N GLU A 401 22.16 -19.28 1.33
CA GLU A 401 21.65 -20.16 0.29
C GLU A 401 21.40 -19.39 -1.00
N LYS A 402 21.85 -19.95 -2.12
CA LYS A 402 21.59 -19.40 -3.45
C LYS A 402 20.19 -19.76 -3.90
N ILE A 403 19.44 -18.77 -4.35
CA ILE A 403 18.13 -18.97 -4.97
C ILE A 403 18.30 -19.04 -6.49
N ASN A 404 17.73 -20.10 -7.08
CA ASN A 404 17.66 -20.23 -8.53
C ASN A 404 16.64 -19.25 -9.10
N PHE A 405 16.93 -18.73 -10.28
CA PHE A 405 16.01 -17.86 -11.01
C PHE A 405 16.05 -18.17 -12.50
N ASP A 406 14.92 -17.97 -13.16
CA ASP A 406 14.80 -18.06 -14.61
C ASP A 406 14.92 -16.66 -15.22
N LYS A 407 15.83 -16.49 -16.18
CA LYS A 407 16.03 -15.22 -16.90
C LYS A 407 15.35 -15.24 -18.27
N ASN A 408 14.54 -14.24 -18.56
CA ASN A 408 13.98 -13.97 -19.89
C ASN A 408 14.17 -12.50 -20.26
N GLY A 409 15.14 -12.21 -21.14
CA GLY A 409 15.56 -10.84 -21.43
C GLY A 409 16.13 -10.15 -20.18
N ASN A 410 15.52 -9.03 -19.78
CA ASN A 410 15.85 -8.27 -18.56
C ASN A 410 15.00 -8.67 -17.34
N ARG A 411 14.15 -9.70 -17.48
CA ARG A 411 13.29 -10.21 -16.41
C ARG A 411 13.91 -11.42 -15.73
N TYR A 412 13.88 -11.41 -14.40
CA TYR A 412 14.36 -12.46 -13.51
C TYR A 412 13.18 -12.98 -12.69
N ASN A 413 12.83 -14.26 -12.87
CA ASN A 413 11.74 -14.91 -12.15
C ASN A 413 12.32 -15.78 -11.04
N ILE A 414 11.94 -15.45 -9.82
CA ILE A 414 12.43 -16.02 -8.57
C ILE A 414 11.27 -16.79 -7.94
N VAL A 415 11.56 -17.99 -7.43
CA VAL A 415 10.60 -18.78 -6.65
C VAL A 415 11.22 -19.05 -5.30
N ILE A 416 10.53 -18.62 -4.24
CA ILE A 416 10.88 -18.90 -2.85
C ILE A 416 10.01 -20.09 -2.43
N PRO A 417 10.58 -21.29 -2.26
CA PRO A 417 9.78 -22.50 -2.01
C PRO A 417 8.97 -22.41 -0.72
N LYS A 418 9.54 -21.76 0.30
CA LYS A 418 8.92 -21.59 1.61
C LYS A 418 9.39 -20.28 2.24
N LEU A 419 8.45 -19.45 2.63
CA LEU A 419 8.65 -18.23 3.41
C LEU A 419 7.95 -18.40 4.77
N ASP A 420 8.72 -18.52 5.84
CA ASP A 420 8.18 -18.71 7.18
C ASP A 420 7.68 -17.39 7.78
N LEU A 421 8.55 -16.38 7.88
CA LEU A 421 8.18 -15.08 8.46
C LEU A 421 8.79 -13.91 7.69
N TYR A 422 10.11 -13.88 7.57
CA TYR A 422 10.81 -12.76 6.95
C TYR A 422 12.15 -13.21 6.37
N ASP A 423 12.27 -13.07 5.06
CA ASP A 423 13.51 -13.34 4.32
C ASP A 423 14.00 -12.09 3.61
N ILE A 424 15.33 -12.01 3.45
CA ILE A 424 15.99 -10.94 2.72
C ILE A 424 16.96 -11.59 1.74
N TYR A 425 16.88 -11.18 0.48
CA TYR A 425 17.71 -11.69 -0.59
C TYR A 425 18.62 -10.60 -1.14
N GLU A 426 19.94 -10.81 -1.07
CA GLU A 426 20.95 -9.92 -1.67
C GLU A 426 21.12 -10.22 -3.15
N LEU A 427 21.18 -9.17 -3.97
CA LEU A 427 21.42 -9.24 -5.41
C LEU A 427 22.89 -8.93 -5.72
N GLU A 428 23.53 -9.83 -6.45
CA GLU A 428 24.89 -9.66 -6.96
C GLU A 428 24.83 -9.41 -8.47
N TYR A 429 25.38 -8.27 -8.92
CA TYR A 429 25.40 -7.85 -10.33
C TYR A 429 26.73 -8.15 -11.04
#